data_AF-A0A383DPL1-F1
#
_entry.id   AF-A0A383DPL1-F1
#
_cell.length_a   1.000
_cell.length_b   1.000
_cell.length_c   1.000
_cell.angle_alpha   90.00
_cell.angle_beta   90.00
_cell.angle_gamma   90.00
#
_symmetry.space_group_name_H-M   'P 1'
#
loop_
_entity.id
_entity.type
_entity.pdbx_description
1 polymer ?
#
loop_
_entity_poly.entity_id
_entity_poly.type
_entity_poly.pdbx_seq_one_letter_code
_entity_poly.pdbx_strand_id
1 'polypeptide(L)'
;VKISSQLQINEIPARILDPVPDDESMLILSLSENRFHHHYTDIEKGIILSKLSEANVTEISIIEKYMPMLGLEKSKKLLDDHLSANQFVSSLKILLHEMNIPLRVFSVFFSWDKENILAAVRFFSVLRPGANKLRDLLEWIEEISTRDEVTPLTLFELPELKSVLNQNDLAPNVRYERIRQTLHSKRFPILNDLRVRLAKTLDELKLDDKTRVHIQDNFESDEIRVEMKFRTRE
;
A
#
# COMPACT_ATOMS: atom_id res chain seq x y z
N VAL A 1 10.04 26.56 -14.11
CA VAL A 1 10.99 27.64 -13.74
C VAL A 1 12.34 27.00 -13.52
N LYS A 2 13.44 27.47 -14.14
CA LYS A 2 14.77 26.90 -13.89
C LYS A 2 15.22 27.32 -12.50
N ILE A 3 15.49 26.36 -11.62
CA ILE A 3 15.94 26.59 -10.23
C ILE A 3 17.18 27.50 -10.20
N SER A 4 18.08 27.39 -11.18
CA SER A 4 19.26 28.24 -11.32
C SER A 4 18.94 29.73 -11.43
N SER A 5 17.85 30.10 -12.11
CA SER A 5 17.42 31.49 -12.23
C SER A 5 16.88 32.07 -10.92
N GLN A 6 16.31 31.23 -10.05
CA GLN A 6 15.88 31.65 -8.71
C GLN A 6 17.06 31.82 -7.75
N LEU A 7 18.13 31.04 -7.95
CA LEU A 7 19.34 31.09 -7.13
C LEU A 7 20.36 32.15 -7.61
N GLN A 8 20.07 32.89 -8.68
CA GLN A 8 21.00 33.85 -9.32
C GLN A 8 22.34 33.22 -9.72
N ILE A 9 22.35 31.91 -9.97
CA ILE A 9 23.55 31.17 -10.39
C ILE A 9 23.64 31.24 -11.91
N ASN A 10 24.59 32.02 -12.41
CA ASN A 10 24.82 32.22 -13.85
C ASN A 10 25.74 31.16 -14.46
N GLU A 11 26.55 30.48 -13.63
CA GLU A 11 27.51 29.45 -14.05
C GLU A 11 27.45 28.28 -13.07
N ILE A 12 27.40 27.06 -13.59
CA ILE A 12 27.45 25.83 -12.80
C ILE A 12 28.80 25.15 -13.11
N PRO A 13 29.70 25.03 -12.13
CA PRO A 13 30.96 24.32 -12.35
C PRO A 13 30.66 22.86 -12.71
N ALA A 14 31.23 22.40 -13.83
CA ALA A 14 31.07 21.04 -14.33
C ALA A 14 32.45 20.40 -14.54
N ARG A 15 32.57 19.12 -14.18
CA ARG A 15 33.76 18.33 -14.48
C ARG A 15 33.49 17.48 -15.71
N ILE A 16 34.27 17.69 -16.77
CA ILE A 16 34.21 16.88 -17.98
C ILE A 16 35.21 15.73 -17.79
N LEU A 17 34.73 14.49 -17.96
CA LEU A 17 35.56 13.29 -17.90
C LEU A 17 35.94 12.89 -19.33
N ASP A 18 37.25 12.88 -19.61
CA ASP A 18 37.83 12.46 -20.89
C ASP A 18 39.01 11.50 -20.62
N PRO A 19 38.97 10.24 -21.11
CA PRO A 19 37.90 9.65 -21.91
C PRO A 19 36.59 9.51 -21.15
N VAL A 20 35.48 9.50 -21.89
CA VAL A 20 34.15 9.25 -21.34
C VAL A 20 34.15 7.86 -20.69
N PRO A 21 33.80 7.74 -19.39
CA PRO A 21 33.71 6.44 -18.73
C PRO A 21 32.61 5.57 -19.37
N ASP A 22 32.71 4.25 -19.23
CA ASP A 22 31.65 3.34 -19.62
C ASP A 22 30.38 3.51 -18.75
N ASP A 23 29.26 2.94 -19.20
CA ASP A 23 27.95 3.10 -18.55
C ASP A 23 27.95 2.60 -17.10
N GLU A 24 28.64 1.49 -16.79
CA GLU A 24 28.76 0.97 -15.42
C GLU A 24 29.54 1.97 -14.55
N SER A 25 30.66 2.48 -15.04
CA SER A 25 31.47 3.51 -14.36
C SER A 25 30.67 4.79 -14.08
N MET A 26 29.86 5.25 -15.04
CA MET A 26 28.99 6.42 -14.86
C MET A 26 27.90 6.18 -13.82
N LEU A 27 27.29 4.99 -13.79
CA LEU A 27 26.30 4.62 -12.78
C LEU A 27 26.92 4.52 -11.38
N ILE A 28 28.12 3.93 -11.25
CA ILE A 28 28.86 3.87 -9.99
C ILE A 28 29.15 5.29 -9.45
N LEU A 29 29.58 6.20 -10.32
CA LEU A 29 29.86 7.59 -9.94
C LEU A 29 28.61 8.23 -9.31
N SER A 30 27.48 8.16 -10.02
CA SER A 30 26.19 8.68 -9.56
C SER A 30 25.74 8.06 -8.24
N LEU A 31 25.86 6.74 -8.08
CA LEU A 31 25.53 6.07 -6.84
C LEU A 31 26.42 6.50 -5.68
N SER A 32 27.72 6.66 -5.94
CA SER A 32 28.72 7.03 -4.93
C SER A 32 28.50 8.45 -4.42
N GLU A 33 28.14 9.39 -5.29
CA GLU A 33 27.83 10.78 -4.94
C GLU A 33 26.57 10.87 -4.07
N ASN A 34 25.54 10.08 -4.39
CA ASN A 34 24.23 10.15 -3.73
C ASN A 34 24.15 9.31 -2.44
N ARG A 35 25.07 8.36 -2.23
CA ARG A 35 25.02 7.37 -1.14
C ARG A 35 24.88 7.96 0.26
N PHE A 36 25.47 9.12 0.52
CA PHE A 36 25.47 9.75 1.86
C PHE A 36 24.26 10.63 2.13
N HIS A 37 23.49 10.99 1.10
CA HIS A 37 22.43 11.99 1.19
C HIS A 37 21.05 11.44 0.83
N HIS A 38 20.98 10.34 0.06
CA HIS A 38 19.73 9.83 -0.49
C HIS A 38 19.43 8.42 0.01
N HIS A 39 18.25 8.26 0.60
CA HIS A 39 17.71 6.95 0.94
C HIS A 39 16.80 6.51 -0.20
N TYR A 40 17.27 5.57 -1.01
CA TYR A 40 16.50 5.10 -2.17
C TYR A 40 15.23 4.36 -1.75
N THR A 41 14.09 4.72 -2.34
CA THR A 41 12.87 3.92 -2.22
C THR A 41 13.01 2.63 -3.03
N ASP A 42 12.16 1.62 -2.76
CA ASP A 42 12.25 0.35 -3.49
C ASP A 42 11.93 0.48 -4.99
N ILE A 43 11.19 1.53 -5.39
CA ILE A 43 10.99 1.90 -6.80
C ILE A 43 12.30 2.43 -7.42
N GLU A 44 13.01 3.31 -6.72
CA GLU A 44 14.29 3.85 -7.20
C GLU A 44 15.35 2.75 -7.30
N LYS A 45 15.42 1.86 -6.31
CA LYS A 45 16.30 0.69 -6.35
C LYS A 45 16.02 -0.18 -7.57
N GLY A 46 14.73 -0.44 -7.88
CA GLY A 46 14.37 -1.19 -9.10
C GLY A 46 14.82 -0.50 -10.38
N ILE A 47 14.72 0.82 -10.46
CA ILE A 47 15.21 1.59 -11.61
C ILE A 47 16.74 1.51 -11.72
N ILE A 48 17.47 1.63 -10.61
CA ILE A 48 18.93 1.53 -10.59
C ILE A 48 19.38 0.14 -11.05
N LEU A 49 18.75 -0.91 -10.53
CA LEU A 49 19.06 -2.30 -10.89
C LEU A 49 18.79 -2.57 -12.38
N SER A 50 17.68 -2.05 -12.92
CA SER A 50 17.39 -2.12 -14.37
C SER A 50 18.47 -1.46 -15.21
N LYS A 51 18.93 -0.26 -14.81
CA LYS A 51 20.00 0.46 -15.51
C LYS A 51 21.33 -0.29 -15.49
N LEU A 52 21.65 -0.97 -14.39
CA LEU A 52 22.84 -1.82 -14.31
C LEU A 52 22.73 -3.01 -15.29
N SER A 53 21.55 -3.64 -15.37
CA SER A 53 21.31 -4.69 -16.36
C SER A 53 21.41 -4.17 -17.81
N GLU A 54 20.87 -2.99 -18.09
CA GLU A 54 20.96 -2.32 -19.40
C GLU A 54 22.42 -1.97 -19.78
N ALA A 55 23.26 -1.64 -18.79
CA ALA A 55 24.70 -1.42 -18.94
C ALA A 55 25.50 -2.73 -19.10
N ASN A 56 24.85 -3.88 -19.31
CA ASN A 56 25.45 -5.21 -19.44
C ASN A 56 26.22 -5.69 -18.18
N VAL A 57 25.90 -5.15 -17.00
CA VAL A 57 26.44 -5.68 -15.74
C VAL A 57 25.81 -7.04 -15.46
N THR A 58 26.66 -8.05 -15.20
CA THR A 58 26.20 -9.42 -14.96
C THR A 58 25.31 -9.52 -13.71
N GLU A 59 24.31 -10.41 -13.74
CA GLU A 59 23.40 -10.67 -12.59
C GLU A 59 24.19 -10.95 -11.30
N ILE A 60 25.23 -11.76 -11.38
CA ILE A 60 26.11 -12.09 -10.24
C ILE A 60 26.76 -10.81 -9.68
N SER A 61 27.25 -9.92 -10.54
CA SER A 61 27.85 -8.66 -10.10
C SER A 61 26.81 -7.72 -9.48
N ILE A 62 25.60 -7.67 -10.03
CA ILE A 62 24.47 -6.92 -9.46
C ILE A 62 24.18 -7.40 -8.03
N ILE A 63 24.05 -8.71 -7.84
CA ILE A 63 23.74 -9.31 -6.53
C ILE A 63 24.88 -9.11 -5.53
N GLU A 64 26.12 -9.38 -5.92
CA GLU A 64 27.25 -9.41 -5.00
C GLU A 64 27.78 -8.02 -4.63
N LYS A 65 27.77 -7.08 -5.59
CA LYS A 65 28.37 -5.74 -5.46
C LYS A 65 27.33 -4.65 -5.25
N TYR A 66 26.31 -4.59 -6.10
CA TYR A 66 25.42 -3.42 -6.18
C TYR A 66 24.24 -3.46 -5.23
N MET A 67 23.61 -4.62 -5.03
CA MET A 67 22.53 -4.78 -4.06
C MET A 67 22.95 -4.35 -2.63
N PRO A 68 24.12 -4.76 -2.10
CA PRO A 68 24.60 -4.26 -0.81
C PRO A 68 24.81 -2.74 -0.76
N MET A 69 25.26 -2.12 -1.86
CA MET A 69 25.42 -0.66 -1.93
C MET A 69 24.08 0.08 -1.83
N LEU A 70 22.98 -0.56 -2.26
CA LEU A 70 21.61 -0.07 -2.14
C LEU A 70 20.93 -0.48 -0.81
N GLY A 71 21.65 -1.15 0.10
CA GLY A 71 21.11 -1.65 1.35
C GLY A 71 20.17 -2.85 1.19
N LEU A 72 20.30 -3.61 0.10
CA LEU A 72 19.53 -4.83 -0.17
C LEU A 72 20.35 -6.08 0.20
N GLU A 73 19.64 -7.15 0.54
CA GLU A 73 20.23 -8.46 0.74
C GLU A 73 20.68 -9.08 -0.60
N LYS A 74 21.73 -9.91 -0.56
CA LYS A 74 22.25 -10.62 -1.74
C LYS A 74 21.31 -11.77 -2.12
N SER A 75 20.28 -11.47 -2.92
CA SER A 75 19.23 -12.44 -3.26
C SER A 75 18.80 -12.29 -4.70
N LYS A 76 18.88 -13.40 -5.45
CA LYS A 76 18.37 -13.47 -6.83
C LYS A 76 16.88 -13.15 -6.89
N LYS A 77 16.09 -13.73 -5.98
CA LYS A 77 14.65 -13.44 -5.89
C LYS A 77 14.37 -11.95 -5.70
N LEU A 78 15.12 -11.31 -4.81
CA LEU A 78 14.92 -9.89 -4.53
C LEU A 78 15.31 -9.02 -5.74
N LEU A 79 16.35 -9.40 -6.49
CA LEU A 79 16.68 -8.77 -7.76
C LEU A 79 15.53 -8.92 -8.77
N ASP A 80 15.02 -10.14 -8.96
CA ASP A 80 13.93 -10.44 -9.89
C ASP A 80 12.65 -9.64 -9.53
N ASP A 81 12.31 -9.54 -8.25
CA ASP A 81 11.17 -8.76 -7.75
C ASP A 81 11.35 -7.25 -8.05
N HIS A 82 12.55 -6.70 -7.85
CA HIS A 82 12.84 -5.29 -8.16
C HIS A 82 12.81 -5.00 -9.67
N LEU A 83 13.33 -5.92 -10.50
CA LEU A 83 13.26 -5.81 -11.96
C LEU A 83 11.82 -5.91 -12.46
N SER A 84 11.02 -6.80 -11.86
CA SER A 84 9.58 -6.93 -12.13
C SER A 84 8.82 -5.66 -11.76
N ALA A 85 9.14 -5.04 -10.63
CA ALA A 85 8.55 -3.75 -10.22
C ALA A 85 8.83 -2.62 -11.22
N ASN A 86 9.95 -2.67 -11.95
CA ASN A 86 10.23 -1.66 -12.98
C ASN A 86 9.28 -1.76 -14.19
N GLN A 87 8.64 -2.91 -14.41
CA GLN A 87 7.65 -3.12 -15.48
C GLN A 87 6.27 -2.52 -15.18
N PHE A 88 6.04 -2.04 -13.95
CA PHE A 88 4.78 -1.37 -13.63
C PHE A 88 4.55 -0.11 -14.45
N VAL A 89 3.27 0.20 -14.67
CA VAL A 89 2.84 1.46 -15.27
C VAL A 89 3.38 2.65 -14.48
N SER A 90 3.76 3.71 -15.19
CA SER A 90 4.44 4.87 -14.58
C SER A 90 3.63 5.49 -13.43
N SER A 91 2.30 5.55 -13.56
CA SER A 91 1.42 6.08 -12.52
C SER A 91 1.46 5.27 -11.22
N LEU A 92 1.61 3.94 -11.29
CA LEU A 92 1.77 3.10 -10.10
C LEU A 92 3.16 3.32 -9.47
N LYS A 93 4.22 3.38 -10.27
CA LYS A 93 5.58 3.64 -9.77
C LYS A 93 5.68 4.98 -9.04
N ILE A 94 5.10 6.04 -9.61
CA ILE A 94 5.04 7.37 -8.98
C ILE A 94 4.28 7.29 -7.65
N LEU A 95 3.10 6.67 -7.63
CA LEU A 95 2.27 6.55 -6.43
C LEU A 95 3.01 5.82 -5.30
N LEU A 96 3.61 4.66 -5.59
CA LEU A 96 4.35 3.85 -4.61
C LEU A 96 5.61 4.55 -4.10
N HIS A 97 6.31 5.28 -4.97
CA HIS A 97 7.48 6.08 -4.60
C HIS A 97 7.08 7.24 -3.67
N GLU A 98 6.08 8.04 -4.04
CA GLU A 98 5.60 9.17 -3.21
C GLU A 98 5.11 8.72 -1.83
N MET A 99 4.49 7.54 -1.77
CA MET A 99 3.99 6.96 -0.53
C MET A 99 5.05 6.16 0.24
N ASN A 100 6.27 6.05 -0.29
CA ASN A 100 7.38 5.27 0.25
C ASN A 100 6.96 3.83 0.66
N ILE A 101 6.27 3.14 -0.25
CA ILE A 101 5.76 1.79 0.00
C ILE A 101 6.87 0.77 -0.25
N PRO A 102 7.17 -0.13 0.70
CA PRO A 102 8.17 -1.18 0.50
C PRO A 102 7.73 -2.25 -0.51
N LEU A 103 8.69 -2.85 -1.21
CA LEU A 103 8.51 -3.92 -2.22
C LEU A 103 7.61 -5.04 -1.72
N ARG A 104 7.85 -5.51 -0.49
CA ARG A 104 7.08 -6.59 0.15
C ARG A 104 5.58 -6.30 0.28
N VAL A 105 5.17 -5.03 0.26
CA VAL A 105 3.75 -4.64 0.35
C VAL A 105 3.12 -4.60 -1.03
N PHE A 106 3.84 -4.09 -2.02
CA PHE A 106 3.31 -3.89 -3.37
C PHE A 106 3.58 -5.06 -4.33
N SER A 107 4.31 -6.10 -3.89
CA SER A 107 4.58 -7.30 -4.70
C SER A 107 3.31 -8.04 -5.14
N VAL A 108 2.19 -7.84 -4.42
CA VAL A 108 0.87 -8.36 -4.85
C VAL A 108 0.48 -7.87 -6.25
N PHE A 109 0.91 -6.67 -6.65
CA PHE A 109 0.59 -6.16 -7.99
C PHE A 109 1.29 -6.94 -9.12
N PHE A 110 2.26 -7.82 -8.82
CA PHE A 110 2.87 -8.67 -9.84
C PHE A 110 1.89 -9.69 -10.43
N SER A 111 0.86 -10.09 -9.68
CA SER A 111 -0.18 -11.01 -10.17
C SER A 111 -1.36 -10.27 -10.82
N TRP A 112 -1.40 -8.95 -10.77
CA TRP A 112 -2.52 -8.16 -11.26
C TRP A 112 -2.34 -7.75 -12.71
N ASP A 113 -3.41 -7.84 -13.50
CA ASP A 113 -3.41 -7.28 -14.84
C ASP A 113 -3.41 -5.74 -14.83
N LYS A 114 -3.27 -5.16 -16.02
CA LYS A 114 -3.20 -3.71 -16.20
C LYS A 114 -4.47 -2.99 -15.75
N GLU A 115 -5.65 -3.58 -15.90
CA GLU A 115 -6.92 -2.92 -15.54
C GLU A 115 -7.08 -2.85 -14.03
N ASN A 116 -6.77 -3.93 -13.33
CA ASN A 116 -6.73 -4.00 -11.88
C ASN A 116 -5.70 -3.04 -11.29
N ILE A 117 -4.50 -2.97 -11.89
CA ILE A 117 -3.47 -2.00 -11.49
C ILE A 117 -3.97 -0.55 -11.66
N LEU A 118 -4.59 -0.22 -12.79
CA LEU A 118 -5.11 1.14 -13.01
C LEU A 118 -6.25 1.50 -12.05
N ALA A 119 -7.08 0.53 -11.66
CA ALA A 119 -8.09 0.72 -10.63
C ALA A 119 -7.47 1.02 -9.27
N ALA A 120 -6.45 0.24 -8.89
CA ALA A 120 -5.68 0.44 -7.66
C ALA A 120 -5.07 1.85 -7.61
N VAL A 121 -4.47 2.30 -8.73
CA VAL A 121 -3.88 3.64 -8.83
C VAL A 121 -4.95 4.71 -8.60
N ARG A 122 -6.10 4.63 -9.27
CA ARG A 122 -7.20 5.60 -9.07
C ARG A 122 -7.63 5.63 -7.60
N PHE A 123 -7.84 4.46 -7.00
CA PHE A 123 -8.31 4.33 -5.64
C PHE A 123 -7.30 4.86 -4.60
N PHE A 124 -6.05 4.38 -4.66
CA PHE A 124 -5.02 4.73 -3.69
C PHE A 124 -4.41 6.11 -3.90
N SER A 125 -4.54 6.71 -5.08
CA SER A 125 -4.14 8.11 -5.31
C SER A 125 -4.95 9.10 -4.47
N VAL A 126 -6.20 8.77 -4.16
CA VAL A 126 -7.10 9.56 -3.30
C VAL A 126 -6.98 9.14 -1.84
N LEU A 127 -6.91 7.83 -1.57
CA LEU A 127 -6.90 7.32 -0.19
C LEU A 127 -5.55 7.52 0.53
N ARG A 128 -4.43 7.43 -0.20
CA ARG A 128 -3.04 7.58 0.29
C ARG A 128 -2.77 6.91 1.66
N PRO A 129 -3.08 5.61 1.86
CA PRO A 129 -2.80 4.93 3.12
C PRO A 129 -1.29 4.70 3.31
N GLY A 130 -0.81 4.78 4.56
CA GLY A 130 0.57 4.36 4.87
C GLY A 130 0.80 2.87 4.61
N ALA A 131 2.07 2.43 4.53
CA ALA A 131 2.44 1.07 4.12
C ALA A 131 1.70 -0.07 4.83
N ASN A 132 1.56 -0.01 6.17
CA ASN A 132 0.84 -1.04 6.93
C ASN A 132 -0.65 -1.08 6.56
N LYS A 133 -1.28 0.09 6.46
CA LYS A 133 -2.68 0.22 6.08
C LYS A 133 -2.92 -0.27 4.65
N LEU A 134 -2.00 0.04 3.72
CA LEU A 134 -2.08 -0.42 2.34
C LEU A 134 -1.97 -1.95 2.27
N ARG A 135 -1.00 -2.54 2.99
CA ARG A 135 -0.82 -3.99 3.08
C ARG A 135 -2.11 -4.68 3.52
N ASP A 136 -2.73 -4.21 4.61
CA ASP A 136 -3.96 -4.81 5.13
C ASP A 136 -5.10 -4.71 4.09
N LEU A 137 -5.24 -3.56 3.42
CA LEU A 137 -6.26 -3.39 2.38
C LEU A 137 -6.03 -4.32 1.19
N LEU A 138 -4.78 -4.45 0.72
CA LEU A 138 -4.43 -5.33 -0.39
C LEU A 138 -4.69 -6.80 -0.06
N GLU A 139 -4.34 -7.23 1.16
CA GLU A 139 -4.67 -8.58 1.65
C GLU A 139 -6.18 -8.82 1.61
N TRP A 140 -6.99 -7.89 2.11
CA TRP A 140 -8.45 -8.07 2.13
C TRP A 140 -9.04 -8.06 0.73
N ILE A 141 -8.51 -7.24 -0.17
CA ILE A 141 -8.95 -7.20 -1.57
C ILE A 141 -8.68 -8.55 -2.23
N GLU A 142 -7.46 -9.10 -2.11
CA GLU A 142 -7.12 -10.41 -2.68
C GLU A 142 -8.00 -11.53 -2.12
N GLU A 143 -8.22 -11.55 -0.80
CA GLU A 143 -9.05 -12.58 -0.17
C GLU A 143 -10.52 -12.50 -0.59
N ILE A 144 -11.09 -11.29 -0.64
CA ILE A 144 -12.47 -11.09 -1.11
C ILE A 144 -12.56 -11.47 -2.58
N SER A 145 -11.62 -11.00 -3.41
CA SER A 145 -11.56 -11.33 -4.84
C SER A 145 -11.49 -12.83 -5.09
N THR A 146 -10.65 -13.54 -4.34
CA THR A 146 -10.49 -14.98 -4.45
C THR A 146 -11.74 -15.72 -3.99
N ARG A 147 -12.31 -15.33 -2.84
CA ARG A 147 -13.49 -16.00 -2.26
C ARG A 147 -14.75 -15.79 -3.10
N ASP A 148 -14.95 -14.58 -3.61
CA ASP A 148 -16.17 -14.19 -4.33
C ASP A 148 -16.04 -14.37 -5.86
N GLU A 149 -14.89 -14.87 -6.34
CA GLU A 149 -14.58 -15.04 -7.76
C GLU A 149 -14.73 -13.72 -8.56
N VAL A 150 -14.32 -12.60 -7.97
CA VAL A 150 -14.38 -11.26 -8.57
C VAL A 150 -13.00 -10.63 -8.71
N THR A 151 -12.84 -9.73 -9.68
CA THR A 151 -11.57 -9.01 -9.85
C THR A 151 -11.41 -7.87 -8.84
N PRO A 152 -10.17 -7.50 -8.47
CA PRO A 152 -9.91 -6.30 -7.66
C PRO A 152 -10.57 -5.03 -8.22
N LEU A 153 -10.57 -4.86 -9.55
CA LEU A 153 -11.29 -3.79 -10.25
C LEU A 153 -12.77 -3.74 -9.82
N THR A 154 -13.45 -4.88 -9.84
CA THR A 154 -14.88 -4.95 -9.47
C THR A 154 -15.10 -4.49 -8.04
N LEU A 155 -14.19 -4.84 -7.12
CA LEU A 155 -14.23 -4.38 -5.74
C LEU A 155 -14.00 -2.86 -5.62
N PHE A 156 -12.98 -2.32 -6.27
CA PHE A 156 -12.72 -0.86 -6.24
C PHE A 156 -13.88 -0.05 -6.83
N GLU A 157 -14.62 -0.62 -7.78
CA GLU A 157 -15.70 0.07 -8.47
C GLU A 157 -17.05 -0.02 -7.73
N LEU A 158 -17.10 -0.67 -6.56
CA LEU A 158 -18.29 -0.78 -5.72
C LEU A 158 -18.87 0.60 -5.35
N PRO A 159 -20.20 0.80 -5.47
CA PRO A 159 -20.84 2.08 -5.18
C PRO A 159 -20.55 2.60 -3.77
N GLU A 160 -20.52 1.71 -2.78
CA GLU A 160 -20.28 2.07 -1.38
C GLU A 160 -18.86 2.63 -1.20
N LEU A 161 -17.85 2.01 -1.81
CA LEU A 161 -16.47 2.49 -1.75
C LEU A 161 -16.28 3.80 -2.52
N LYS A 162 -16.84 3.91 -3.73
CA LYS A 162 -16.80 5.15 -4.52
C LYS A 162 -17.46 6.31 -3.79
N SER A 163 -18.60 6.07 -3.15
CA SER A 163 -19.34 7.12 -2.42
C SER A 163 -18.49 7.71 -1.30
N VAL A 164 -17.76 6.88 -0.55
CA VAL A 164 -16.85 7.32 0.52
C VAL A 164 -15.60 8.01 -0.05
N LEU A 165 -15.06 7.50 -1.16
CA LEU A 165 -13.86 8.06 -1.78
C LEU A 165 -14.11 9.48 -2.34
N ASN A 166 -15.29 9.71 -2.91
CA ASN A 166 -15.69 10.98 -3.54
C ASN A 166 -16.23 12.03 -2.56
N GLN A 167 -16.36 11.70 -1.27
CA GLN A 167 -16.73 12.65 -0.23
C GLN A 167 -15.52 13.53 0.15
N ASN A 168 -15.49 14.74 -0.44
CA ASN A 168 -14.38 15.69 -0.29
C ASN A 168 -14.32 16.34 1.10
N ASP A 169 -15.43 16.37 1.83
CA ASP A 169 -15.57 16.96 3.17
C ASP A 169 -15.05 16.04 4.29
N LEU A 170 -14.83 14.75 4.00
CA LEU A 170 -14.29 13.82 4.99
C LEU A 170 -12.80 14.05 5.27
N ALA A 171 -12.47 14.13 6.55
CA ALA A 171 -11.09 14.05 7.00
C ALA A 171 -10.45 12.71 6.54
N PRO A 172 -9.16 12.69 6.14
CA PRO A 172 -8.50 11.52 5.56
C PRO A 172 -8.62 10.24 6.39
N ASN A 173 -8.46 10.34 7.71
CA ASN A 173 -8.57 9.19 8.60
C ASN A 173 -10.01 8.63 8.67
N VAL A 174 -11.02 9.50 8.65
CA VAL A 174 -12.43 9.07 8.66
C VAL A 174 -12.78 8.38 7.34
N ARG A 175 -12.29 8.91 6.21
CA ARG A 175 -12.44 8.27 4.90
C ARG A 175 -11.82 6.86 4.90
N TYR A 176 -10.60 6.73 5.42
CA TYR A 176 -9.92 5.44 5.55
C TYR A 176 -10.70 4.44 6.41
N GLU A 177 -11.15 4.83 7.61
CA GLU A 177 -11.88 3.92 8.49
C GLU A 177 -13.21 3.47 7.86
N ARG A 178 -13.92 4.34 7.15
CA ARG A 178 -15.14 3.95 6.42
C ARG A 178 -14.86 2.92 5.33
N ILE A 179 -13.84 3.16 4.50
CA ILE A 179 -13.42 2.19 3.46
C ILE A 179 -13.02 0.86 4.09
N ARG A 180 -12.21 0.91 5.16
CA ARG A 180 -11.78 -0.25 5.90
C ARG A 180 -12.98 -1.02 6.46
N GLN A 181 -13.95 -0.35 7.08
CA GLN A 181 -15.17 -1.00 7.58
C GLN A 181 -15.96 -1.69 6.46
N THR A 182 -16.11 -1.05 5.30
CA THR A 182 -16.79 -1.66 4.14
C THR A 182 -16.07 -2.90 3.62
N LEU A 183 -14.74 -2.87 3.53
CA LEU A 183 -13.97 -4.04 3.10
C LEU A 183 -13.97 -5.14 4.18
N HIS A 184 -13.92 -4.77 5.46
CA HIS A 184 -13.98 -5.73 6.57
C HIS A 184 -15.30 -6.50 6.61
N SER A 185 -16.45 -5.81 6.43
CA SER A 185 -17.75 -6.47 6.38
C SER A 185 -17.87 -7.42 5.19
N LYS A 186 -17.24 -7.08 4.06
CA LYS A 186 -17.13 -7.96 2.89
C LYS A 186 -16.18 -9.13 3.12
N ARG A 187 -15.06 -8.95 3.84
CA ARG A 187 -14.14 -10.04 4.21
C ARG A 187 -14.80 -11.07 5.13
N PHE A 188 -15.66 -10.62 6.04
CA PHE A 188 -16.33 -11.49 7.02
C PHE A 188 -17.87 -11.41 6.92
N PRO A 189 -18.49 -11.91 5.83
CA PRO A 189 -19.91 -11.71 5.56
C PRO A 189 -20.80 -12.41 6.59
N ILE A 190 -20.43 -13.62 7.03
CA ILE A 190 -21.17 -14.37 8.06
C ILE A 190 -21.13 -13.65 9.40
N LEU A 191 -19.94 -13.21 9.83
CA LEU A 191 -19.77 -12.44 11.06
C LEU A 191 -20.56 -11.13 11.01
N ASN A 192 -20.56 -10.46 9.85
CA ASN A 192 -21.31 -9.23 9.67
C ASN A 192 -22.84 -9.48 9.75
N ASP A 193 -23.34 -10.55 9.11
CA ASP A 193 -24.74 -10.96 9.23
C ASP A 193 -25.13 -11.28 10.67
N LEU A 194 -24.30 -11.99 11.42
CA LEU A 194 -24.50 -12.28 12.85
C LEU A 194 -24.59 -10.99 13.68
N ARG A 195 -23.71 -10.01 13.43
CA ARG A 195 -23.75 -8.70 14.09
C ARG A 195 -25.04 -7.94 13.77
N VAL A 196 -25.49 -7.95 12.52
CA VAL A 196 -26.75 -7.29 12.10
C VAL A 196 -27.95 -7.96 12.76
N ARG A 197 -28.01 -9.29 12.76
CA ARG A 197 -29.08 -10.05 13.44
C ARG A 197 -29.08 -9.78 14.94
N LEU A 198 -27.90 -9.74 15.56
CA LEU A 198 -27.80 -9.44 16.99
C LEU A 198 -28.31 -8.03 17.31
N ALA A 199 -27.87 -7.02 16.57
CA ALA A 199 -28.31 -5.64 16.78
C ALA A 199 -29.84 -5.52 16.67
N LYS A 200 -30.43 -6.17 15.65
CA LYS A 200 -31.89 -6.20 15.47
C LYS A 200 -32.60 -6.87 16.65
N THR A 201 -32.10 -8.01 17.13
CA THR A 201 -32.68 -8.70 18.29
C THR A 201 -32.58 -7.84 19.56
N LEU A 202 -31.46 -7.13 19.78
CA LEU A 202 -31.30 -6.22 20.92
C LEU A 202 -32.26 -5.03 20.86
N ASP A 203 -32.48 -4.47 19.67
CA ASP A 203 -33.45 -3.39 19.46
C ASP A 203 -34.89 -3.87 19.69
N GLU A 204 -35.23 -5.09 19.25
CA GLU A 204 -36.55 -5.70 19.45
C GLU A 204 -36.85 -6.01 20.93
N LEU A 205 -35.83 -6.28 21.73
CA LEU A 205 -35.97 -6.51 23.18
C LEU A 205 -36.39 -5.24 23.94
N LYS A 206 -36.29 -4.04 23.34
CA LYS A 206 -36.67 -2.75 23.96
C LYS A 206 -36.15 -2.60 25.38
N LEU A 207 -34.89 -2.97 25.59
CA LEU A 207 -34.24 -2.91 26.89
C LEU A 207 -34.18 -1.46 27.37
N ASP A 208 -34.39 -1.27 28.67
CA ASP A 208 -34.26 0.05 29.29
C ASP A 208 -32.78 0.45 29.40
N ASP A 209 -32.50 1.75 29.56
CA ASP A 209 -31.13 2.29 29.64
C ASP A 209 -30.27 1.70 30.79
N LYS A 210 -30.89 0.96 31.70
CA LYS A 210 -30.27 0.30 32.85
C LYS A 210 -29.92 -1.17 32.61
N THR A 211 -30.33 -1.73 31.47
CA THR A 211 -30.05 -3.11 31.08
C THR A 211 -29.08 -3.12 29.90
N ARG A 212 -27.93 -3.75 30.08
CA ARG A 212 -26.91 -3.93 29.05
C ARG A 212 -26.69 -5.39 28.78
N VAL A 213 -26.69 -5.76 27.50
CA VAL A 213 -26.34 -7.10 27.04
C VAL A 213 -24.96 -7.03 26.42
N HIS A 214 -24.05 -7.82 26.95
CA HIS A 214 -22.68 -7.97 26.49
C HIS A 214 -22.51 -9.36 25.87
N ILE A 215 -22.09 -9.38 24.61
CA ILE A 215 -21.79 -10.57 23.82
C ILE A 215 -20.40 -10.40 23.25
N GLN A 216 -19.63 -11.48 23.12
CA GLN A 216 -18.29 -11.41 22.56
C GLN A 216 -18.32 -11.05 21.07
N ASP A 217 -17.48 -10.10 20.66
CA ASP A 217 -17.48 -9.53 19.30
C ASP A 217 -17.11 -10.53 18.18
N ASN A 218 -16.46 -11.63 18.54
CA ASN A 218 -16.03 -12.71 17.64
C ASN A 218 -17.05 -13.87 17.55
N PHE A 219 -18.08 -13.89 18.41
CA PHE A 219 -19.09 -14.97 18.47
C PHE A 219 -18.48 -16.38 18.62
N GLU A 220 -17.30 -16.50 19.22
CA GLU A 220 -16.67 -17.81 19.49
C GLU A 220 -17.21 -18.48 20.76
N SER A 221 -17.90 -17.71 21.61
CA SER A 221 -18.51 -18.16 22.84
C SER A 221 -20.02 -17.94 22.80
N ASP A 222 -20.75 -18.93 23.32
CA ASP A 222 -22.19 -18.85 23.55
C ASP A 222 -22.54 -18.08 24.86
N GLU A 223 -21.54 -17.49 25.53
CA GLU A 223 -21.73 -16.71 26.74
C GLU A 223 -22.39 -15.36 26.45
N ILE A 224 -23.56 -15.15 27.06
CA ILE A 224 -24.27 -13.88 27.05
C ILE A 224 -24.27 -13.33 28.47
N ARG A 225 -23.69 -12.13 28.65
CA ARG A 225 -23.70 -11.44 29.95
C ARG A 225 -24.73 -10.33 29.94
N VAL A 226 -25.72 -10.44 30.81
CA VAL A 226 -26.73 -9.39 31.03
C VAL A 226 -26.40 -8.66 32.33
N GLU A 227 -26.18 -7.34 32.24
CA GLU A 227 -26.00 -6.47 33.40
C GLU A 227 -27.26 -5.61 33.57
N MET A 228 -27.88 -5.72 34.74
CA MET A 228 -29.07 -4.94 35.10
C MET A 228 -28.79 -4.08 36.33
N LYS A 229 -29.11 -2.79 36.27
CA LYS A 229 -28.96 -1.86 37.40
C LYS A 229 -30.31 -1.51 38.01
N PHE A 230 -30.59 -2.05 39.18
CA PHE A 230 -31.76 -1.72 39.98
C PHE A 230 -31.44 -0.61 40.98
N ARG A 231 -32.40 0.29 41.24
CA ARG A 231 -32.22 1.40 42.18
C ARG A 231 -32.97 1.23 43.51
N THR A 232 -33.80 0.20 43.66
CA THR A 232 -34.49 -0.11 44.91
C THR A 232 -35.00 -1.56 44.91
N ARG A 233 -35.13 -2.14 46.11
CA ARG A 233 -35.70 -3.45 46.40
C ARG A 233 -37.08 -3.19 47.02
N GLU A 234 -38.15 -3.37 46.25
CA GLU A 234 -39.51 -3.59 46.75
C GLU A 234 -40.05 -4.85 46.10
#